data_AF-A0A958RRY2-F1
#
_entry.id   AF-A0A958RRY2-F1
#
_cell.length_a   1.000
_cell.length_b   1.000
_cell.length_c   1.000
_cell.angle_alpha   90.00
_cell.angle_beta   90.00
_cell.angle_gamma   90.00
#
_symmetry.space_group_name_H-M   'P 1'
#
loop_
_entity.id
_entity.type
_entity.pdbx_description
1 polymer ?
#
loop_
_entity_poly.entity_id
_entity_poly.type
_entity_poly.pdbx_seq_one_letter_code
_entity_poly.pdbx_strand_id
1 'polypeptide(L)' 'SKNLIAAVETAKKLGVKSAALLGRDGGELQKLVDLAVVVPAETSDRIQEMHIKIIHTLIESVERRFFPENYS' A
#
# COMPACT_ATOMS: atom_id res chain seq x y z
N SER A 1 6.15 12.50 3.04
CA SER A 1 7.20 12.69 2.02
C SER A 1 6.64 13.50 0.88
N LYS A 2 7.29 14.61 0.46
CA LYS A 2 6.73 15.55 -0.52
C LYS A 2 6.52 14.92 -1.91
N ASN A 3 7.43 14.05 -2.34
CA ASN A 3 7.33 13.33 -3.62
C ASN A 3 6.12 12.36 -3.67
N LEU A 4 5.82 11.66 -2.57
CA LEU A 4 4.65 10.77 -2.50
C LEU A 4 3.33 11.55 -2.57
N ILE A 5 3.26 12.72 -1.94
CA ILE A 5 2.10 13.61 -2.03
C ILE A 5 1.87 14.04 -3.48
N ALA A 6 2.93 14.52 -4.16
CA ALA A 6 2.84 14.91 -5.57
C ALA A 6 2.43 13.75 -6.49
N ALA A 7 2.87 12.52 -6.19
CA ALA A 7 2.47 11.33 -6.94
C ALA A 7 0.97 11.03 -6.76
N VAL A 8 0.43 11.10 -5.54
CA VAL A 8 -0.99 10.89 -5.26
C VAL A 8 -1.86 11.98 -5.91
N GLU A 9 -1.43 13.24 -5.85
CA GLU A 9 -2.12 14.33 -6.54
C GLU A 9 -2.16 14.13 -8.06
N THR A 10 -1.07 13.63 -8.64
CA THR A 10 -1.00 13.31 -10.07
C THR A 10 -1.91 12.14 -10.42
N ALA A 11 -1.89 11.06 -9.63
CA ALA A 11 -2.79 9.92 -9.80
C ALA A 11 -4.26 10.37 -9.77
N LYS A 12 -4.61 11.25 -8.82
CA LYS A 12 -5.96 11.83 -8.70
C LYS A 12 -6.37 12.62 -9.95
N LYS A 13 -5.47 13.45 -10.50
CA LYS A 13 -5.71 14.21 -11.75
C LYS A 13 -5.94 13.28 -12.95
N LEU A 14 -5.32 12.10 -12.94
CA LEU A 14 -5.45 11.09 -14.00
C LEU A 14 -6.62 10.11 -13.77
N GLY A 15 -7.39 10.26 -12.69
CA GLY A 15 -8.47 9.32 -12.36
C GLY A 15 -8.00 7.93 -11.92
N VAL A 16 -6.72 7.80 -11.53
CA VAL A 16 -6.13 6.53 -11.07
C VAL A 16 -6.38 6.38 -9.57
N LYS A 17 -6.87 5.19 -9.17
CA LYS A 17 -7.05 4.84 -7.75
C LYS A 17 -5.71 4.68 -7.06
N SER A 18 -5.59 5.26 -5.88
CA SER A 18 -4.36 5.30 -5.08
C SER A 18 -4.49 4.45 -3.82
N ALA A 19 -3.50 3.60 -3.57
CA ALA A 19 -3.36 2.85 -2.32
C ALA A 19 -1.95 3.06 -1.75
N ALA A 20 -1.83 3.23 -0.43
CA ALA A 20 -0.55 3.40 0.23
C ALA A 20 -0.35 2.44 1.41
N LEU A 21 0.86 1.91 1.50
CA LEU A 21 1.37 1.23 2.67
C LEU A 21 2.11 2.23 3.54
N LEU A 22 1.64 2.41 4.77
CA LEU A 22 2.10 3.43 5.69
C LEU A 22 2.49 2.78 7.02
N GLY A 23 3.10 3.56 7.91
CA GLY A 23 3.38 3.14 9.28
C GLY A 23 3.20 4.31 10.24
N ARG A 24 3.41 4.07 11.54
CA ARG A 24 3.13 5.03 12.62
C ARG A 24 1.66 5.49 12.56
N ASP A 25 1.43 6.79 12.49
CA ASP A 25 0.12 7.44 12.40
C ASP A 25 -0.37 7.62 10.95
N GLY A 26 0.36 7.11 9.96
CA GLY A 26 0.04 7.27 8.53
C GLY A 26 0.38 8.64 7.94
N GLY A 27 0.57 9.66 8.79
CA GLY A 27 0.85 11.03 8.41
C GLY A 27 -0.19 11.63 7.44
N GLU A 28 0.24 12.66 6.71
CA GLU A 28 -0.63 13.38 5.76
C GLU A 28 -1.14 12.50 4.62
N LEU A 29 -0.34 11.51 4.18
CA LEU A 29 -0.65 10.71 3.01
C LEU A 29 -1.91 9.86 3.21
N GLN A 30 -2.20 9.42 4.44
CA GLN A 30 -3.42 8.68 4.77
C GLN A 30 -4.70 9.43 4.36
N LYS A 31 -4.69 10.77 4.41
CA LYS A 31 -5.86 11.61 4.08
C LYS A 31 -6.00 11.87 2.59
N LEU A 32 -4.96 11.60 1.80
CA LEU A 32 -4.89 11.93 0.38
C LEU A 32 -5.17 10.74 -0.53
N VAL A 33 -4.89 9.52 -0.07
CA VAL A 33 -5.06 8.28 -0.83
C VAL A 33 -6.48 7.73 -0.72
N ASP A 34 -6.90 6.92 -1.71
CA ASP A 34 -8.21 6.24 -1.66
C ASP A 34 -8.21 5.09 -0.64
N LEU A 35 -7.08 4.41 -0.48
CA LEU A 35 -6.90 3.32 0.48
C LEU A 35 -5.58 3.47 1.22
N ALA A 36 -5.62 3.42 2.54
CA ALA A 36 -4.43 3.46 3.38
C ALA A 36 -4.35 2.21 4.26
N VAL A 37 -3.25 1.48 4.17
CA VAL A 37 -2.91 0.39 5.11
C VAL A 37 -1.83 0.91 6.03
N VAL A 38 -2.20 1.22 7.28
CA VAL A 38 -1.29 1.78 8.29
C VAL A 38 -0.80 0.67 9.21
N VAL A 39 0.49 0.38 9.17
CA VAL A 39 1.12 -0.59 10.09
C VAL A 39 1.31 0.04 11.47
N PRO A 40 0.76 -0.54 12.55
CA PRO A 40 0.86 -0.01 13.91
C PRO A 40 2.23 -0.35 14.54
N ALA A 41 3.30 0.25 14.00
CA ALA A 41 4.65 0.10 14.50
C ALA A 41 5.39 1.46 14.46
N GLU A 42 6.31 1.67 15.40
CA GLU A 42 7.06 2.92 15.55
C GLU A 42 8.36 2.94 14.74
N THR A 43 8.96 1.78 14.54
CA THR A 43 10.29 1.63 13.94
C THR A 43 10.19 1.26 12.46
N SER A 44 11.05 1.86 11.65
CA SER A 44 11.00 1.73 10.19
C SER A 44 11.29 0.30 9.71
N ASP A 45 12.12 -0.45 10.42
CA ASP A 45 12.42 -1.87 10.16
C ASP A 45 11.16 -2.74 10.24
N ARG A 46 10.40 -2.63 11.33
CA ARG A 46 9.14 -3.40 11.53
C ARG A 46 8.06 -3.00 10.56
N ILE A 47 7.97 -1.71 10.23
CA ILE A 47 7.06 -1.21 9.20
C ILE A 47 7.41 -1.85 7.85
N GLN A 48 8.69 -1.87 7.47
CA GLN A 48 9.13 -2.44 6.18
C GLN A 48 8.94 -3.95 6.11
N GLU A 49 9.26 -4.69 7.18
CA GLU A 49 8.97 -6.14 7.26
C GLU A 49 7.48 -6.42 7.01
N MET A 50 6.59 -5.63 7.61
CA MET A 50 5.17 -5.79 7.38
C MET A 50 4.72 -5.36 5.99
N HIS A 51 5.30 -4.30 5.42
CA HIS A 51 5.00 -3.90 4.03
C HIS A 51 5.33 -5.03 3.06
N ILE A 52 6.48 -5.70 3.23
CA ILE A 52 6.86 -6.85 2.40
C ILE A 52 5.83 -7.98 2.54
N LYS A 53 5.42 -8.31 3.77
CA LYS A 53 4.42 -9.36 4.00
C LYS A 53 3.06 -9.02 3.39
N ILE A 54 2.61 -7.77 3.52
CA ILE A 54 1.35 -7.28 2.92
C ILE A 54 1.42 -7.39 1.39
N ILE A 55 2.54 -6.98 0.78
CA ILE A 55 2.75 -7.08 -0.67
C ILE A 55 2.66 -8.54 -1.11
N HIS A 56 3.35 -9.46 -0.42
CA HIS A 56 3.31 -10.88 -0.78
C HIS A 56 1.91 -11.48 -0.63
N THR A 57 1.17 -11.14 0.43
CA THR A 57 -0.22 -11.60 0.60
C THR A 57 -1.15 -11.02 -0.47
N LEU A 58 -0.94 -9.77 -0.89
CA LEU A 58 -1.70 -9.17 -1.99
C LEU A 58 -1.43 -9.89 -3.30
N ILE A 59 -0.16 -10.15 -3.62
CA ILE A 59 0.24 -10.89 -4.82
C ILE A 59 -0.40 -12.29 -4.80
N GLU A 60 -0.26 -13.03 -3.71
CA GLU A 60 -0.88 -14.35 -3.57
C GLU A 60 -2.40 -14.30 -3.77
N SER A 61 -3.07 -13.29 -3.20
CA SER A 61 -4.52 -13.12 -3.34
C SER A 61 -4.94 -12.83 -4.79
N VAL A 62 -4.17 -12.01 -5.51
CA VAL A 62 -4.38 -11.73 -6.94
C VAL A 62 -4.13 -13.00 -7.75
N GLU A 63 -3.01 -13.70 -7.51
CA GLU A 63 -2.69 -14.90 -8.25
C GLU A 63 -3.71 -16.01 -8.04
N ARG A 64 -4.15 -16.27 -6.79
CA ARG A 64 -5.23 -17.22 -6.52
C ARG A 64 -6.54 -16.86 -7.20
N ARG A 65 -6.81 -15.57 -7.40
CA ARG A 65 -8.04 -15.08 -8.04
C ARG A 65 -8.01 -15.22 -9.57
N PHE A 66 -6.87 -14.97 -10.19
CA PHE A 66 -6.74 -14.94 -11.65
C PHE A 66 -6.11 -16.21 -12.25
N PHE A 67 -5.30 -16.94 -11.48
CA PHE A 67 -4.56 -18.14 -11.86
C PHE A 67 -4.69 -19.25 -10.79
N PRO A 68 -5.92 -19.68 -10.46
CA PRO A 68 -6.15 -20.69 -9.42
C PRO A 68 -5.42 -22.03 -9.68
N GLU A 69 -5.11 -22.36 -10.94
CA GLU A 69 -4.38 -23.55 -11.38
C GLU A 69 -2.93 -23.62 -10.87
N ASN A 70 -2.31 -22.49 -10.50
CA ASN A 70 -0.97 -22.49 -9.90
C ASN A 70 -0.97 -22.94 -8.42
N TYR A 71 -2.16 -23.11 -7.84
CA TYR A 71 -2.36 -23.35 -6.40
C TYR A 71 -3.19 -24.62 -6.12
N SER A 72 -3.44 -25.44 -7.14
CA SER A 72 -4.12 -26.73 -7.06
C SER A 72 -3.20 -27.87 -6.64
#